data_AF-A0A0F5VAP0-F1
#
_entry.id   AF-A0A0F5VAP0-F1
#
_cell.length_a   1.000
_cell.length_b   1.000
_cell.length_c   1.000
_cell.angle_alpha   90.00
_cell.angle_beta   90.00
_cell.angle_gamma   90.00
#
_symmetry.space_group_name_H-M   'P 1'
#
loop_
_entity.id
_entity.type
_entity.pdbx_description
1 polymer ?
#
loop_
_entity_poly.entity_id
_entity_poly.type
_entity_poly.pdbx_seq_one_letter_code
_entity_poly.pdbx_strand_id
1 'polypeptide(L)'
;MKSSVEAQQAKEIVFDYTSFLSVLCHHRPTLWDAFKVVLPALEFSWGRSAGTSASKTERLRNQALKVLSTHTSDVNNLVRLLRLARMEQISELDIRLPYSLDQDQLDLITEKAECEIQKIDHNGEQLHIRLIRF
;
A
#
# COMPACT_ATOMS: atom_id res chain seq x y z
N MET A 1 -27.02 -11.71 30.20
CA MET A 1 -27.50 -10.92 29.03
C MET A 1 -26.40 -10.95 27.99
N LYS A 2 -26.69 -11.54 26.83
CA LYS A 2 -25.78 -11.65 25.69
C LYS A 2 -25.75 -10.30 24.96
N SER A 3 -24.58 -9.76 24.67
CA SER A 3 -24.37 -8.93 23.48
C SER A 3 -22.97 -9.17 22.97
N SER A 4 -22.90 -10.16 22.07
CA SER A 4 -21.80 -10.36 21.14
C SER A 4 -21.78 -9.16 20.20
N VAL A 5 -20.66 -8.45 20.11
CA VAL A 5 -20.32 -7.65 18.93
C VAL A 5 -18.95 -8.11 18.48
N GLU A 6 -18.96 -9.31 17.92
CA GLU A 6 -18.00 -9.73 16.91
C GLU A 6 -18.19 -8.80 15.70
N ALA A 7 -17.20 -7.97 15.42
CA ALA A 7 -17.07 -7.25 14.16
C ALA A 7 -15.62 -7.36 13.68
N GLN A 8 -15.30 -8.57 13.22
CA GLN A 8 -14.59 -8.84 11.97
C GLN A 8 -13.27 -8.08 11.73
N GLN A 9 -12.20 -8.78 12.09
CA GLN A 9 -10.87 -8.79 11.47
C GLN A 9 -10.88 -8.42 9.96
N ALA A 10 -10.50 -7.18 9.63
CA ALA A 10 -9.99 -6.83 8.30
C ALA A 10 -8.49 -6.56 8.44
N LYS A 11 -7.70 -7.41 7.80
CA LYS A 11 -6.25 -7.49 7.91
C LYS A 11 -5.65 -6.53 6.88
N GLU A 12 -5.52 -5.28 7.27
CA GLU A 12 -5.26 -4.16 6.37
C GLU A 12 -3.77 -4.04 6.00
N ILE A 13 -3.44 -4.20 4.71
CA ILE A 13 -2.08 -4.02 4.22
C ILE A 13 -1.84 -2.52 4.01
N VAL A 14 -0.94 -1.92 4.78
CA VAL A 14 -0.58 -0.49 4.62
C VAL A 14 0.65 -0.34 3.72
N PHE A 15 0.52 0.43 2.64
CA PHE A 15 1.58 0.76 1.68
C PHE A 15 1.92 2.26 1.76
N ASP A 16 3.10 2.57 2.29
CA ASP A 16 3.63 3.94 2.31
C ASP A 16 4.28 4.28 0.95
N TYR A 17 3.54 5.01 0.12
CA TYR A 17 3.95 5.42 -1.21
C TYR A 17 5.06 6.49 -1.16
N THR A 18 5.05 7.38 -0.16
CA THR A 18 6.07 8.41 0.05
C THR A 18 7.44 7.80 0.30
N SER A 19 7.53 6.93 1.32
CA SER A 19 8.75 6.21 1.67
C SER A 19 9.24 5.37 0.49
N PHE A 20 8.31 4.81 -0.28
CA PHE A 20 8.64 4.00 -1.44
C PHE A 20 9.21 4.82 -2.61
N LEU A 21 8.64 5.98 -2.95
CA LEU A 21 9.19 6.87 -3.98
C LEU A 21 10.58 7.40 -3.60
N SER A 22 10.78 7.71 -2.33
CA SER A 22 12.10 8.12 -1.81
C SER A 22 13.17 7.05 -2.10
N VAL A 23 12.83 5.77 -1.93
CA VAL A 23 13.72 4.64 -2.22
C VAL A 23 13.99 4.47 -3.71
N LEU A 24 13.03 4.79 -4.58
CA LEU A 24 13.24 4.78 -6.03
C LEU A 24 14.15 5.92 -6.50
N CYS A 25 14.04 7.10 -5.87
CA CYS A 25 14.86 8.27 -6.20
C CYS A 25 16.35 8.05 -5.84
N HIS A 26 16.62 7.38 -4.71
CA HIS A 26 17.97 7.05 -4.28
C HIS A 26 18.41 5.71 -4.89
N HIS A 27 18.87 5.75 -6.15
CA HIS A 27 19.60 4.70 -6.89
C HIS A 27 19.62 3.30 -6.23
N ARG A 28 18.61 2.45 -6.55
CA ARG A 28 18.49 0.99 -6.27
C ARG A 28 19.42 0.49 -5.14
N PRO A 29 19.04 0.62 -3.86
CA PRO A 29 19.97 0.31 -2.80
C PRO A 29 20.02 -1.20 -2.57
N THR A 30 21.21 -1.77 -2.69
CA THR A 30 21.68 -2.97 -1.96
C THR A 30 21.60 -2.82 -0.43
N LEU A 31 21.10 -1.67 0.07
CA LEU A 31 21.06 -1.29 1.48
C LEU A 31 19.75 -1.63 2.21
N TRP A 32 18.73 -2.23 1.57
CA TRP A 32 17.58 -2.74 2.35
C TRP A 32 17.98 -3.88 3.30
N ASP A 33 18.97 -4.70 2.93
CA ASP A 33 19.56 -5.67 3.85
C ASP A 33 20.27 -4.98 5.03
N ALA A 34 20.81 -3.76 4.83
CA ALA A 34 21.46 -2.98 5.88
C ALA A 34 20.47 -2.21 6.77
N PHE A 35 19.34 -1.72 6.23
CA PHE A 35 18.33 -1.01 7.02
C PHE A 35 17.51 -1.94 7.94
N LYS A 36 17.33 -3.21 7.55
CA LYS A 36 16.77 -4.25 8.45
C LYS A 36 17.64 -4.46 9.71
N VAL A 37 18.94 -4.18 9.63
CA VAL A 37 19.90 -4.33 10.74
C VAL A 37 19.95 -3.09 11.65
N VAL A 38 19.57 -1.91 11.14
CA VAL A 38 19.83 -0.61 11.79
C VAL A 38 18.56 0.10 12.26
N LEU A 39 17.37 -0.46 12.08
CA LEU A 39 16.19 0.06 12.77
C LEU A 39 16.23 -0.35 14.25
N PRO A 40 16.50 0.57 15.22
CA PRO A 40 16.11 0.32 16.59
C PRO A 40 14.60 0.09 16.56
N ALA A 41 14.07 -0.75 17.45
CA ALA A 41 12.64 -1.02 17.54
C ALA A 41 11.86 0.29 17.78
N LEU A 42 11.55 1.00 16.70
CA LEU A 42 10.60 2.09 16.69
C LEU A 42 9.28 1.41 16.98
N GLU A 43 8.72 1.73 18.15
CA GLU A 43 7.43 1.24 18.66
C GLU A 43 6.27 1.79 17.82
N PHE A 44 6.35 1.63 16.50
CA PHE A 44 5.20 1.68 15.65
C PHE A 44 4.47 0.37 15.90
N SER A 45 3.26 0.46 16.43
CA SER A 45 2.37 -0.66 16.71
C SER A 45 1.92 -1.36 15.43
N TRP A 46 2.85 -1.97 14.70
CA TRP A 46 2.56 -2.87 13.60
C TRP A 46 2.03 -4.18 14.18
N GLY A 47 0.73 -4.41 13.95
CA GLY A 47 -0.06 -5.50 14.50
C GLY A 47 0.69 -6.82 14.53
N ARG A 48 0.75 -7.40 15.73
CA ARG A 48 1.32 -8.71 16.04
C ARG A 48 0.50 -9.82 15.36
N SER A 49 0.76 -10.10 14.09
CA SER A 49 0.28 -11.30 13.35
C SER A 49 1.17 -11.56 12.13
N ALA A 50 2.44 -11.85 12.41
CA ALA A 50 3.58 -11.63 11.51
C ALA A 50 3.98 -12.80 10.59
N GLY A 51 3.13 -13.80 10.33
CA GLY A 51 3.51 -14.94 9.49
C GLY A 51 3.26 -14.74 7.99
N THR A 52 1.98 -14.56 7.61
CA THR A 52 1.54 -14.60 6.20
C THR A 52 1.29 -13.23 5.59
N SER A 53 0.81 -12.25 6.38
CA SER A 53 0.59 -10.87 5.91
C SER A 53 1.91 -10.19 5.58
N ALA A 54 2.87 -10.31 6.50
CA ALA A 54 4.20 -9.76 6.33
C ALA A 54 4.85 -10.27 5.03
N SER A 55 4.63 -11.55 4.69
CA SER A 55 5.12 -12.13 3.43
C SER A 55 4.46 -11.52 2.18
N LYS A 56 3.12 -11.34 2.17
CA LYS A 56 2.42 -10.71 1.03
C LYS A 56 2.82 -9.25 0.85
N THR A 57 2.89 -8.48 1.93
CA THR A 57 3.33 -7.08 1.91
C THR A 57 4.77 -6.95 1.41
N GLU A 58 5.68 -7.82 1.86
CA GLU A 58 7.07 -7.81 1.41
C GLU A 58 7.18 -8.18 -0.08
N ARG A 59 6.41 -9.17 -0.55
CA ARG A 59 6.35 -9.53 -1.98
C ARG A 59 5.83 -8.40 -2.84
N LEU A 60 4.71 -7.79 -2.45
CA LEU A 60 4.13 -6.62 -3.13
C LEU A 60 5.15 -5.49 -3.23
N ARG A 61 5.84 -5.17 -2.11
CA ARG A 61 6.88 -4.13 -2.07
C ARG A 61 8.06 -4.46 -3.00
N ASN A 62 8.54 -5.70 -2.96
CA ASN A 62 9.65 -6.15 -3.81
C ASN A 62 9.32 -6.12 -5.29
N GLN A 63 8.08 -6.46 -5.67
CA GLN A 63 7.60 -6.34 -7.05
C GLN A 63 7.41 -4.87 -7.45
N ALA A 64 6.84 -4.06 -6.56
CA ALA A 64 6.63 -2.63 -6.80
C ALA A 64 7.96 -1.94 -7.13
N LEU A 65 9.05 -2.23 -6.41
CA LEU A 65 10.39 -1.67 -6.67
C LEU A 65 10.91 -1.95 -8.09
N LYS A 66 10.40 -2.99 -8.76
CA LYS A 66 10.81 -3.36 -10.11
C LYS A 66 9.99 -2.64 -11.19
N VAL A 67 8.74 -2.27 -10.90
CA VAL A 67 7.78 -1.80 -11.92
C VAL A 67 7.34 -0.35 -11.76
N LEU A 68 7.44 0.21 -10.55
CA LEU A 68 7.11 1.61 -10.29
C LEU A 68 8.29 2.51 -10.67
N SER A 69 7.98 3.74 -11.09
CA SER A 69 8.98 4.69 -11.56
C SER A 69 8.61 6.11 -11.19
N THR A 70 9.59 6.87 -10.70
CA THR A 70 9.50 8.32 -10.48
C THR A 70 9.37 9.12 -11.79
N HIS A 71 9.60 8.50 -12.95
CA HIS A 71 9.47 9.12 -14.27
C HIS A 71 8.09 8.89 -14.92
N THR A 72 7.14 8.27 -14.22
CA THR A 72 5.77 8.09 -14.69
C THR A 72 4.78 8.72 -13.73
N SER A 73 3.60 9.11 -14.22
CA SER A 73 2.57 9.72 -13.37
C SER A 73 2.13 8.80 -12.24
N ASP A 74 1.74 9.41 -11.12
CA ASP A 74 1.33 8.70 -9.92
C ASP A 74 0.07 7.86 -10.14
N VAL A 75 -0.85 8.33 -11.00
CA VAL A 75 -1.96 7.50 -11.48
C VAL A 75 -1.46 6.18 -12.09
N ASN A 76 -0.48 6.23 -12.99
CA ASN A 76 0.04 5.00 -13.61
C ASN A 76 0.81 4.14 -12.61
N ASN A 77 1.55 4.74 -11.68
CA ASN A 77 2.23 4.00 -10.63
C ASN A 77 1.23 3.28 -9.71
N LEU A 78 0.19 3.97 -9.25
CA LEU A 78 -0.83 3.38 -8.39
C LEU A 78 -1.61 2.29 -9.11
N VAL A 79 -1.98 2.48 -10.39
CA VAL A 79 -2.61 1.42 -11.19
C VAL A 79 -1.70 0.17 -11.27
N ARG A 80 -0.39 0.34 -11.45
CA ARG A 80 0.55 -0.80 -11.44
C ARG A 80 0.64 -1.46 -10.07
N LEU A 81 0.70 -0.66 -8.99
CA LEU A 81 0.73 -1.16 -7.61
C LEU A 81 -0.52 -2.01 -7.31
N LEU A 82 -1.71 -1.53 -7.68
CA LEU A 82 -2.97 -2.23 -7.48
C LEU A 82 -3.06 -3.53 -8.28
N ARG A 83 -2.51 -3.55 -9.50
CA ARG A 83 -2.38 -4.78 -10.29
C ARG A 83 -1.46 -5.80 -9.63
N LEU A 84 -0.34 -5.37 -9.05
CA LEU A 84 0.52 -6.26 -8.27
C LEU A 84 -0.18 -6.78 -7.01
N ALA A 85 -0.92 -5.92 -6.31
CA ALA A 85 -1.68 -6.33 -5.13
C ALA A 85 -2.70 -7.43 -5.47
N ARG A 86 -3.38 -7.31 -6.61
CA ARG A 86 -4.25 -8.37 -7.15
C ARG A 86 -3.50 -9.68 -7.39
N MET A 87 -2.33 -9.63 -8.03
CA MET A 87 -1.51 -10.82 -8.28
C MET A 87 -1.08 -11.53 -7.00
N GLU A 88 -0.85 -10.77 -5.91
CA GLU A 88 -0.52 -11.31 -4.58
C GLU A 88 -1.77 -11.69 -3.75
N GLN A 89 -2.95 -11.69 -4.37
CA GLN A 89 -4.24 -12.01 -3.75
C GLN A 89 -4.49 -11.13 -2.51
N ILE A 90 -4.30 -9.82 -2.66
CA ILE A 90 -4.61 -8.81 -1.67
C ILE A 90 -5.93 -8.18 -2.07
N SER A 91 -6.93 -8.22 -1.18
CA SER A 91 -8.28 -7.67 -1.46
C SER A 91 -8.43 -6.24 -1.03
N GLU A 92 -7.72 -5.86 0.02
CA GLU A 92 -7.84 -4.55 0.64
C GLU A 92 -6.44 -4.09 1.03
N LEU A 93 -6.17 -2.81 0.77
CA LEU A 93 -4.93 -2.16 1.14
C LEU A 93 -5.14 -0.67 1.38
N ASP A 94 -4.43 -0.16 2.36
CA ASP A 94 -4.30 1.27 2.61
C ASP A 94 -3.08 1.82 1.91
N ILE A 95 -3.21 3.00 1.33
CA ILE A 95 -2.11 3.70 0.68
C ILE A 95 -1.95 5.06 1.35
N ARG A 96 -0.73 5.35 1.81
CA ARG A 96 -0.34 6.68 2.30
C ARG A 96 0.43 7.42 1.22
N LEU A 97 -0.07 8.57 0.81
CA LEU A 97 0.48 9.39 -0.26
C LEU A 97 1.25 10.59 0.29
N PRO A 98 2.23 11.13 -0.46
CA PRO A 98 2.95 12.35 -0.07
C PRO A 98 2.12 13.63 -0.32
N TYR A 99 1.00 13.50 -1.01
CA TYR A 99 0.05 14.56 -1.35
C TYR A 99 -1.26 13.90 -1.80
N SER A 100 -2.37 14.63 -1.72
CA SER A 100 -3.66 14.15 -2.20
C SER A 100 -3.77 14.14 -3.71
N LEU A 101 -4.54 13.17 -4.22
CA LEU A 101 -4.90 13.10 -5.63
C LEU A 101 -6.22 13.81 -5.87
N ASP A 102 -6.28 14.49 -7.02
CA ASP A 102 -7.49 15.13 -7.51
C ASP A 102 -8.55 14.09 -7.87
N GLN A 103 -9.82 14.50 -7.89
CA GLN A 103 -10.93 13.57 -8.17
C GLN A 103 -10.77 12.87 -9.52
N ASP A 104 -10.39 13.60 -10.57
CA ASP A 104 -10.15 13.03 -11.91
C ASP A 104 -9.06 11.94 -11.90
N GLN A 105 -8.04 12.11 -11.06
CA GLN A 105 -6.97 11.13 -10.93
C GLN A 105 -7.47 9.87 -10.21
N LEU A 106 -8.29 10.03 -9.17
CA LEU A 106 -8.90 8.94 -8.42
C LEU A 106 -9.89 8.15 -9.28
N ASP A 107 -10.70 8.84 -10.08
CA ASP A 107 -11.65 8.22 -11.01
C ASP A 107 -10.89 7.39 -12.06
N LEU A 108 -9.78 7.94 -12.59
CA LEU A 108 -8.94 7.24 -13.55
C LEU A 108 -8.25 6.00 -12.95
N ILE A 109 -7.85 6.06 -11.67
CA ILE A 109 -7.30 4.89 -10.96
C ILE A 109 -8.40 3.85 -10.75
N THR A 110 -9.57 4.26 -10.27
CA THR A 110 -10.75 3.41 -10.02
C THR A 110 -11.13 2.65 -11.30
N GLU A 111 -11.21 3.35 -12.44
CA GLU A 111 -11.53 2.76 -13.74
C GLU A 111 -10.44 1.77 -14.20
N LYS A 112 -9.16 2.19 -14.20
CA LYS A 112 -8.06 1.40 -14.77
C LYS A 112 -7.63 0.21 -13.92
N ALA A 113 -7.82 0.32 -12.61
CA ALA A 113 -7.44 -0.69 -11.64
C ALA A 113 -8.63 -1.55 -11.22
N GLU A 114 -9.88 -1.22 -11.59
CA GLU A 114 -11.09 -1.91 -11.15
C GLU A 114 -11.09 -2.09 -9.62
N CYS A 115 -11.15 -0.95 -8.92
CA CYS A 115 -11.14 -0.90 -7.46
C CYS A 115 -12.15 0.12 -6.94
N GLU A 116 -12.45 0.05 -5.65
CA GLU A 116 -13.14 1.09 -4.91
C GLU A 116 -12.11 1.85 -4.08
N ILE A 117 -12.19 3.18 -4.08
CA ILE A 117 -11.29 4.06 -3.33
C ILE A 117 -12.09 4.86 -2.33
N GLN A 118 -11.66 4.86 -1.07
CA GLN A 118 -12.22 5.69 0.00
C GLN A 118 -11.12 6.55 0.61
N LYS A 119 -11.36 7.85 0.76
CA LYS A 119 -10.46 8.74 1.50
C LYS A 119 -10.73 8.55 2.99
N ILE A 120 -9.70 8.18 3.74
CA ILE A 120 -9.78 7.94 5.19
C ILE A 120 -9.65 9.26 5.96
N ASP A 121 -8.81 10.17 5.45
CA ASP A 121 -8.52 11.45 6.06
C ASP A 121 -9.10 12.64 5.29
N HIS A 122 -9.09 13.80 5.95
CA HIS A 122 -9.65 15.05 5.43
C HIS A 122 -8.73 15.73 4.40
N ASN A 123 -7.43 15.47 4.46
CA ASN A 123 -6.42 15.96 3.52
C ASN A 123 -6.32 15.08 2.26
N GLY A 124 -6.88 13.86 2.27
CA GLY A 124 -6.94 12.96 1.10
C GLY A 124 -5.62 12.24 0.81
N GLU A 125 -4.75 12.12 1.81
CA GLU A 125 -3.44 11.47 1.71
C GLU A 125 -3.50 10.00 2.12
N GLN A 126 -4.55 9.58 2.82
CA GLN A 126 -4.80 8.18 3.17
C GLN A 126 -5.98 7.65 2.38
N LEU A 127 -5.70 6.65 1.55
CA LEU A 127 -6.69 5.99 0.71
C LEU A 127 -6.85 4.55 1.18
N HIS A 128 -8.07 4.16 1.51
CA HIS A 128 -8.46 2.76 1.64
C HIS A 128 -8.89 2.24 0.28
N ILE A 129 -8.27 1.17 -0.20
CA ILE A 129 -8.54 0.60 -1.52
C ILE A 129 -9.08 -0.81 -1.36
N ARG A 130 -10.19 -1.08 -2.05
CA ARG A 130 -10.79 -2.42 -2.14
C ARG A 130 -10.79 -2.90 -3.59
N LEU A 131 -10.16 -4.04 -3.84
CA LEU A 131 -10.08 -4.67 -5.16
C LEU A 131 -11.32 -5.55 -5.40
N ILE A 132 -12.09 -5.24 -6.44
CA ILE A 132 -13.38 -5.89 -6.72
C ILE A 132 -13.28 -7.15 -7.61
N ARG A 133 -12.13 -7.34 -8.29
CA ARG A 133 -11.88 -8.49 -9.18
C ARG A 133 -10.51 -9.11 -8.92
N PHE A 134 -10.42 -10.43 -9.04
CA PHE A 134 -9.22 -11.27 -8.90
C PHE A 134 -9.05 -12.22 -10.07
#